data_AF-A0A2P8H0S9-F1
#
_entry.id   AF-A0A2P8H0S9-F1
#
_cell.length_a   1.000
_cell.length_b   1.000
_cell.length_c   1.000
_cell.angle_alpha   90.00
_cell.angle_beta   90.00
_cell.angle_gamma   90.00
#
_symmetry.space_group_name_H-M   'P 1'
#
loop_
_entity.id
_entity.type
_entity.pdbx_description
1 polymer ?
#
loop_
_entity_poly.entity_id
_entity_poly.type
_entity_poly.pdbx_seq_one_letter_code
_entity_poly.pdbx_strand_id
1 'polypeptide(L)'
;MSDRAFSRKRPRWLIWVPSLLAVVLIAGAGVLAWQVSSGSVGRDAPPEVAEAVTQDGYSRFSEDGVTYIEDSLQARIDLSEPEPDASELGLPANGDTVVEANGFSVSVGLYVGEDSIRIPTSSMTLTTEDGRLVGLSLAASSGGYQAQSAILDAVAERFGLDRGALDLDAAVADDVRTGASAEYSFGPGTDFGRPTTATVSVSGAGGSALTVDVDFSS
;
A
#
# COMPACT_ATOMS: atom_id res chain seq x y z
N MET A 1 61.05 -2.91 -53.69
CA MET A 1 61.23 -2.17 -52.43
C MET A 1 60.39 -0.90 -52.52
N SER A 2 59.40 -0.59 -51.70
CA SER A 2 58.83 -1.25 -50.53
C SER A 2 57.44 -0.64 -50.27
N ASP A 3 56.53 -1.48 -49.77
CA ASP A 3 55.41 -1.22 -48.87
C ASP A 3 54.40 -0.10 -49.17
N ARG A 4 53.26 -0.53 -49.73
CA ARG A 4 51.99 0.18 -49.59
C ARG A 4 51.41 -0.10 -48.20
N ALA A 5 51.60 0.83 -47.26
CA ALA A 5 50.96 0.78 -45.96
C ALA A 5 49.45 1.03 -46.10
N PHE A 6 48.64 -0.02 -45.98
CA PHE A 6 47.18 0.10 -45.81
C PHE A 6 46.88 0.66 -44.41
N SER A 7 46.87 1.99 -44.28
CA SER A 7 46.24 2.66 -43.15
C SER A 7 44.71 2.46 -43.27
N ARG A 8 44.21 1.35 -42.72
CA ARG A 8 42.77 1.14 -42.52
C ARG A 8 42.33 2.10 -41.42
N LYS A 9 41.90 3.32 -41.81
CA LYS A 9 41.25 4.27 -40.90
C LYS A 9 40.04 3.54 -40.31
N ARG A 10 40.13 3.08 -39.05
CA ARG A 10 38.98 2.52 -38.34
C ARG A 10 37.92 3.62 -38.33
N PRO A 11 36.73 3.38 -38.90
CA PRO A 11 35.78 4.44 -39.11
C PRO A 11 35.24 4.86 -37.72
N ARG A 12 35.22 6.17 -37.46
CA ARG A 12 35.04 6.77 -36.12
C ARG A 12 33.73 6.38 -35.42
N TRP A 13 32.76 5.85 -36.15
CA TRP A 13 31.50 5.32 -35.59
C TRP A 13 31.69 4.03 -34.78
N LEU A 14 32.73 3.23 -35.07
CA LEU A 14 33.06 2.01 -34.30
C LEU A 14 33.58 2.30 -32.88
N ILE A 15 33.91 3.57 -32.58
CA ILE A 15 34.33 4.01 -31.23
C ILE A 15 33.13 4.11 -30.27
N TRP A 16 31.92 4.30 -30.81
CA TRP A 16 30.70 4.44 -30.00
C TRP A 16 30.01 3.12 -29.72
N VAL A 17 30.29 2.08 -30.52
CA VAL A 17 29.69 0.74 -30.39
C VAL A 17 29.85 0.14 -28.99
N PRO A 18 31.04 0.17 -28.33
CA PRO A 18 31.17 -0.37 -26.98
C PRO A 18 30.34 0.41 -25.95
N SER A 19 30.29 1.74 -26.06
CA SER A 19 29.50 2.58 -25.16
C SER A 19 28.00 2.36 -25.34
N LEU A 20 27.55 2.20 -26.59
CA LEU A 20 26.15 1.95 -26.91
C LEU A 20 25.73 0.54 -26.44
N LEU A 21 26.61 -0.45 -26.58
CA LEU A 21 26.41 -1.79 -26.03
C LEU A 21 26.35 -1.77 -24.50
N ALA A 22 27.21 -1.00 -23.84
CA ALA A 22 27.19 -0.85 -22.38
C ALA A 22 25.89 -0.19 -21.90
N VAL A 23 25.40 0.84 -22.61
CA VAL A 23 24.11 1.48 -22.31
C VAL A 23 22.95 0.49 -22.47
N VAL A 24 22.95 -0.32 -23.54
CA VAL A 24 21.92 -1.36 -23.75
C VAL A 24 21.96 -2.43 -22.66
N LEU A 25 23.15 -2.84 -22.22
CA LEU A 25 23.30 -3.82 -21.14
C LEU A 25 22.87 -3.25 -19.78
N ILE A 26 23.20 -1.99 -19.49
CA ILE A 26 22.76 -1.31 -18.26
C ILE A 26 21.24 -1.11 -18.27
N ALA A 27 20.67 -0.70 -19.40
CA ALA A 27 19.22 -0.58 -19.57
C ALA A 27 18.53 -1.95 -19.42
N GLY A 28 19.07 -3.00 -20.05
CA GLY A 28 18.58 -4.37 -19.92
C GLY A 28 18.67 -4.91 -18.50
N ALA A 29 19.78 -4.66 -17.80
CA ALA A 29 19.93 -5.01 -16.39
C ALA A 29 18.96 -4.22 -15.49
N GLY A 30 18.68 -2.95 -15.82
CA GLY A 30 17.67 -2.14 -15.13
C GLY A 30 16.26 -2.69 -15.32
N VAL A 31 15.91 -3.11 -16.54
CA VAL A 31 14.61 -3.76 -16.82
C VAL A 31 14.50 -5.10 -16.10
N LEU A 32 15.55 -5.92 -16.11
CA LEU A 32 15.57 -7.20 -15.40
C LEU A 32 15.55 -7.01 -13.88
N ALA A 33 16.27 -6.02 -13.34
CA ALA A 33 16.25 -5.69 -11.92
C ALA A 33 14.87 -5.17 -11.50
N TRP A 34 14.23 -4.36 -12.35
CA TRP A 34 12.85 -3.91 -12.14
C TRP A 34 11.90 -5.11 -12.11
N GLN A 35 11.95 -6.00 -13.11
CA GLN A 35 11.12 -7.22 -13.18
C GLN A 35 11.35 -8.18 -12.00
N VAL A 36 12.59 -8.33 -11.55
CA VAL A 36 12.90 -9.16 -10.37
C VAL A 36 12.44 -8.48 -9.09
N SER A 37 12.57 -7.15 -8.98
CA SER A 37 12.10 -6.39 -7.82
C SER A 37 10.59 -6.31 -7.72
N SER A 38 9.87 -6.34 -8.86
CA SER A 38 8.41 -6.37 -8.93
C SER A 38 7.83 -7.79 -8.92
N GLY A 39 8.66 -8.83 -8.79
CA GLY A 39 8.20 -10.22 -8.75
C GLY A 39 7.55 -10.72 -10.05
N SER A 40 7.74 -10.02 -11.18
CA SER A 40 6.96 -10.22 -12.42
C SER A 40 7.53 -11.30 -13.35
N VAL A 41 8.56 -12.04 -12.95
CA VAL A 41 9.12 -13.10 -13.80
C VAL A 41 8.22 -14.34 -13.71
N GLY A 42 7.32 -14.46 -14.69
CA GLY A 42 6.43 -15.61 -14.85
C GLY A 42 4.97 -15.39 -14.41
N ARG A 43 4.57 -14.15 -14.11
CA ARG A 43 3.15 -13.81 -13.92
C ARG A 43 2.53 -13.41 -15.26
N ASP A 44 1.24 -13.70 -15.42
CA ASP A 44 0.44 -13.28 -16.56
C ASP A 44 0.52 -11.75 -16.73
N ALA A 45 0.29 -11.26 -17.95
CA ALA A 45 0.30 -9.82 -18.19
C ALA A 45 -0.67 -9.14 -17.22
N PRO A 46 -0.28 -8.04 -16.55
CA PRO A 46 -1.16 -7.36 -15.61
C PRO A 46 -2.47 -6.99 -16.32
N PRO A 47 -3.60 -7.05 -15.61
CA PRO A 47 -4.91 -6.74 -16.20
C PRO A 47 -4.90 -5.35 -16.84
N GLU A 48 -5.74 -5.15 -17.85
CA GLU A 48 -5.87 -3.83 -18.46
C GLU A 48 -6.24 -2.83 -17.36
N VAL A 49 -5.42 -1.78 -17.20
CA VAL A 49 -5.52 -0.82 -16.08
C VAL A 49 -6.95 -0.28 -15.90
N ALA A 50 -7.72 -0.16 -16.99
CA ALA A 50 -9.11 0.30 -16.96
C ALA A 50 -10.07 -0.60 -16.16
N GLU A 51 -9.76 -1.88 -15.98
CA GLU A 51 -10.57 -2.83 -15.20
C GLU A 51 -10.14 -2.85 -13.72
N ALA A 52 -8.89 -2.48 -13.44
CA ALA A 52 -8.29 -2.47 -12.10
C ALA A 52 -8.49 -1.15 -11.31
N VAL A 53 -8.83 -0.05 -11.99
CA VAL A 53 -9.10 1.24 -11.35
C VAL A 53 -10.43 1.85 -11.79
N THR A 54 -11.00 2.73 -10.97
CA THR A 54 -12.15 3.58 -11.33
C THR A 54 -11.73 4.63 -12.36
N GLN A 55 -12.71 5.37 -12.90
CA GLN A 55 -12.43 6.44 -13.88
C GLN A 55 -11.51 7.54 -13.31
N ASP A 56 -11.58 7.77 -12.00
CA ASP A 56 -10.77 8.76 -11.28
C ASP A 56 -9.41 8.19 -10.80
N GLY A 57 -9.12 6.92 -11.11
CA GLY A 57 -7.85 6.27 -10.78
C GLY A 57 -7.75 5.75 -9.34
N TYR A 58 -8.89 5.52 -8.68
CA TYR A 58 -8.96 4.80 -7.40
C TYR A 58 -9.03 3.30 -7.62
N SER A 59 -8.60 2.52 -6.63
CA SER A 59 -8.54 1.07 -6.74
C SER A 59 -9.94 0.45 -6.84
N ARG A 60 -10.09 -0.50 -7.76
CA ARG A 60 -11.17 -1.48 -7.72
C ARG A 60 -10.71 -2.73 -6.98
N PHE A 61 -11.68 -3.44 -6.43
CA PHE A 61 -11.53 -4.65 -5.64
C PHE A 61 -12.22 -5.85 -6.31
N SER A 62 -12.43 -5.77 -7.63
CA SER A 62 -12.69 -6.93 -8.48
C SER A 62 -11.46 -7.85 -8.53
N GLU A 63 -11.60 -9.06 -9.07
CA GLU A 63 -10.49 -10.03 -9.22
C GLU A 63 -9.25 -9.42 -9.91
N ASP A 64 -9.47 -8.66 -10.99
CA ASP A 64 -8.42 -7.94 -11.71
C ASP A 64 -7.82 -6.78 -10.88
N GLY A 65 -8.66 -6.06 -10.15
CA GLY A 65 -8.23 -4.98 -9.27
C GLY A 65 -7.36 -5.47 -8.11
N VAL A 66 -7.75 -6.59 -7.48
CA VAL A 66 -6.96 -7.23 -6.42
C VAL A 66 -5.62 -7.71 -6.97
N THR A 67 -5.61 -8.36 -8.13
CA THR A 67 -4.35 -8.80 -8.78
C THR A 67 -3.43 -7.61 -9.07
N TYR A 68 -3.99 -6.49 -9.56
CA TYR A 68 -3.22 -5.26 -9.76
C TYR A 68 -2.66 -4.68 -8.46
N ILE A 69 -3.42 -4.68 -7.36
CA ILE A 69 -2.95 -4.22 -6.05
C ILE A 69 -1.81 -5.12 -5.56
N GLU A 70 -1.93 -6.44 -5.72
CA GLU A 70 -0.90 -7.40 -5.33
C GLU A 70 0.41 -7.22 -6.11
N ASP A 71 0.32 -6.91 -7.41
CA ASP A 71 1.51 -6.68 -8.25
C ASP A 71 2.13 -5.28 -8.07
N SER A 72 1.31 -4.25 -7.87
CA SER A 72 1.76 -2.86 -7.72
C SER A 72 2.13 -2.49 -6.28
N LEU A 73 1.68 -3.29 -5.31
CA LEU A 73 1.75 -3.05 -3.87
C LEU A 73 1.15 -1.70 -3.47
N GLN A 74 0.15 -1.22 -4.19
CA GLN A 74 -0.47 0.09 -3.98
C GLN A 74 -1.99 -0.02 -4.11
N ALA A 75 -2.70 0.57 -3.15
CA ALA A 75 -4.14 0.77 -3.22
C ALA A 75 -4.48 2.25 -2.97
N ARG A 76 -5.50 2.77 -3.66
CA ARG A 76 -5.96 4.15 -3.52
C ARG A 76 -7.45 4.15 -3.23
N ILE A 77 -7.86 4.79 -2.14
CA ILE A 77 -9.24 4.83 -1.69
C ILE A 77 -9.64 6.29 -1.51
N ASP A 78 -10.78 6.67 -2.08
CA ASP A 78 -11.38 7.99 -1.89
C ASP A 78 -12.25 7.99 -0.63
N LEU A 79 -12.02 8.97 0.25
CA LEU A 79 -12.83 9.19 1.45
C LEU A 79 -13.89 10.28 1.27
N SER A 80 -13.87 11.00 0.16
CA SER A 80 -14.78 12.13 -0.09
C SER A 80 -16.22 11.71 -0.40
N GLU A 81 -16.40 10.54 -1.02
CA GLU A 81 -17.73 10.03 -1.37
C GLU A 81 -18.41 9.32 -0.20
N PRO A 82 -19.66 9.70 0.16
CA PRO A 82 -20.43 9.00 1.19
C PRO A 82 -21.00 7.71 0.62
N GLU A 83 -20.68 6.58 1.27
CA GLU A 83 -21.17 5.24 0.91
C GLU A 83 -21.01 4.93 -0.60
N PRO A 84 -19.77 4.81 -1.10
CA PRO A 84 -19.54 4.53 -2.51
C PRO A 84 -20.23 3.23 -2.93
N ASP A 85 -20.72 3.20 -4.17
CA ASP A 85 -21.43 2.04 -4.71
C ASP A 85 -20.48 0.83 -4.80
N ALA A 86 -20.85 -0.27 -4.13
CA ALA A 86 -20.03 -1.47 -4.08
C ALA A 86 -19.76 -2.02 -5.49
N SER A 87 -20.72 -1.91 -6.41
CA SER A 87 -20.58 -2.41 -7.78
C SER A 87 -19.56 -1.62 -8.60
N GLU A 88 -19.44 -0.31 -8.36
CA GLU A 88 -18.46 0.54 -9.03
C GLU A 88 -17.03 0.24 -8.57
N LEU A 89 -16.90 -0.16 -7.30
CA LEU A 89 -15.66 -0.64 -6.69
C LEU A 89 -15.35 -2.11 -6.99
N GLY A 90 -16.23 -2.85 -7.68
CA GLY A 90 -16.05 -4.28 -7.94
C GLY A 90 -16.22 -5.17 -6.71
N LEU A 91 -16.87 -4.67 -5.66
CA LEU A 91 -17.19 -5.37 -4.43
C LEU A 91 -18.56 -6.09 -4.52
N PRO A 92 -18.76 -7.16 -3.73
CA PRO A 92 -20.08 -7.78 -3.59
C PRO A 92 -21.07 -6.80 -2.94
N ALA A 93 -22.36 -7.01 -3.18
CA ALA A 93 -23.40 -6.16 -2.59
C ALA A 93 -23.48 -6.24 -1.06
N ASN A 94 -23.08 -7.37 -0.47
CA ASN A 94 -23.05 -7.56 0.97
C ASN A 94 -21.88 -8.46 1.37
N GLY A 95 -21.29 -8.17 2.53
CA GLY A 95 -20.26 -9.00 3.18
C GLY A 95 -18.87 -8.37 3.14
N ASP A 96 -17.89 -9.18 3.54
CA ASP A 96 -16.50 -8.73 3.64
C ASP A 96 -15.68 -9.19 2.43
N THR A 97 -14.87 -8.29 1.90
CA THR A 97 -13.82 -8.57 0.93
C THR A 97 -12.47 -8.32 1.58
N VAL A 98 -11.67 -9.38 1.73
CA VAL A 98 -10.34 -9.32 2.34
C VAL A 98 -9.27 -9.35 1.25
N VAL A 99 -8.35 -8.39 1.31
CA VAL A 99 -7.15 -8.35 0.45
C VAL A 99 -5.92 -8.50 1.33
N GLU A 100 -5.18 -9.59 1.15
CA GLU A 100 -3.95 -9.88 1.89
C GLU A 100 -2.72 -9.50 1.09
N ALA A 101 -1.77 -8.83 1.73
CA ALA A 101 -0.48 -8.52 1.13
C ALA A 101 0.42 -9.76 1.27
N ASN A 102 0.42 -10.64 0.27
CA ASN A 102 1.12 -11.95 0.19
C ASN A 102 2.61 -11.96 0.61
N GLY A 103 2.92 -11.76 1.90
CA GLY A 103 4.26 -11.62 2.46
C GLY A 103 4.91 -10.24 2.26
N PHE A 104 4.20 -9.28 1.66
CA PHE A 104 4.67 -7.92 1.41
C PHE A 104 3.81 -6.89 2.17
N SER A 105 4.15 -5.61 2.05
CA SER A 105 3.33 -4.51 2.57
C SER A 105 2.73 -3.75 1.40
N VAL A 106 1.40 -3.58 1.40
CA VAL A 106 0.69 -2.74 0.43
C VAL A 106 0.65 -1.32 0.98
N SER A 107 1.03 -0.33 0.17
CA SER A 107 0.86 1.08 0.51
C SER A 107 -0.57 1.52 0.18
N VAL A 108 -1.42 1.63 1.20
CA VAL A 108 -2.81 2.08 1.05
C VAL A 108 -2.85 3.59 1.22
N GLY A 109 -3.17 4.31 0.14
CA GLY A 109 -3.39 5.75 0.15
C GLY A 109 -4.88 6.06 0.35
N LEU A 110 -5.18 6.83 1.40
CA LEU A 110 -6.51 7.38 1.66
C LEU A 110 -6.54 8.85 1.23
N TYR A 111 -7.52 9.23 0.40
CA TYR A 111 -7.56 10.52 -0.29
C TYR A 111 -8.81 11.35 0.07
N VAL A 112 -8.63 12.67 0.16
CA VAL A 112 -9.72 13.66 0.14
C VAL A 112 -9.27 14.78 -0.79
N GLY A 113 -9.78 14.79 -2.02
CA GLY A 113 -9.27 15.70 -3.05
C GLY A 113 -7.79 15.46 -3.36
N GLU A 114 -6.96 16.49 -3.28
CA GLU A 114 -5.51 16.38 -3.53
C GLU A 114 -4.72 15.89 -2.31
N ASP A 115 -5.33 15.92 -1.12
CA ASP A 115 -4.67 15.52 0.11
C ASP A 115 -4.75 14.00 0.30
N SER A 116 -3.71 13.44 0.92
CA SER A 116 -3.67 12.00 1.22
C SER A 116 -2.83 11.65 2.43
N ILE A 117 -3.11 10.48 3.01
CA ILE A 117 -2.23 9.76 3.93
C ILE A 117 -1.98 8.36 3.38
N ARG A 118 -0.76 7.86 3.54
CA ARG A 118 -0.39 6.49 3.14
C ARG A 118 -0.11 5.64 4.36
N ILE A 119 -0.77 4.49 4.43
CA ILE A 119 -0.63 3.53 5.52
C ILE A 119 -0.06 2.23 4.95
N PRO A 120 1.14 1.80 5.38
CA PRO A 120 1.64 0.47 5.03
C PRO A 120 0.75 -0.58 5.69
N THR A 121 0.22 -1.51 4.89
CA THR A 121 -0.88 -2.39 5.30
C THR A 121 -0.54 -3.84 4.92
N SER A 122 -0.74 -4.77 5.85
CA SER A 122 -0.55 -6.21 5.63
C SER A 122 -1.83 -6.91 5.17
N SER A 123 -2.98 -6.41 5.59
CA SER A 123 -4.28 -6.84 5.10
C SER A 123 -5.28 -5.69 5.19
N MET A 124 -6.21 -5.64 4.25
CA MET A 124 -7.35 -4.73 4.29
C MET A 124 -8.64 -5.52 4.15
N THR A 125 -9.67 -5.10 4.87
CA THR A 125 -11.01 -5.66 4.79
C THR A 125 -11.98 -4.54 4.42
N LEU A 126 -12.73 -4.75 3.34
CA LEU A 126 -13.81 -3.86 2.91
C LEU A 126 -15.14 -4.53 3.24
N THR A 127 -16.00 -3.84 3.97
CA THR A 127 -17.32 -4.34 4.38
C THR A 127 -18.40 -3.61 3.60
N THR A 128 -19.24 -4.37 2.92
CA THR A 128 -20.39 -3.85 2.17
C THR A 128 -21.71 -4.29 2.76
N GLU A 129 -22.70 -3.40 2.71
CA GLU A 129 -24.09 -3.63 3.09
C GLU A 129 -25.01 -2.93 2.08
N ASP A 130 -26.08 -3.59 1.65
CA ASP A 130 -27.10 -3.06 0.72
C ASP A 130 -26.52 -2.43 -0.57
N GLY A 131 -25.43 -2.98 -1.09
CA GLY A 131 -24.77 -2.50 -2.30
C GLY A 131 -23.86 -1.28 -2.07
N ARG A 132 -23.51 -0.98 -0.83
CA ARG A 132 -22.69 0.17 -0.44
C ARG A 132 -21.49 -0.26 0.39
N LEU A 133 -20.37 0.43 0.23
CA LEU A 133 -19.26 0.31 1.17
C LEU A 133 -19.62 1.03 2.48
N VAL A 134 -19.59 0.31 3.59
CA VAL A 134 -19.89 0.85 4.93
C VAL A 134 -18.68 0.86 5.86
N GLY A 135 -17.66 0.05 5.57
CA GLY A 135 -16.47 -0.03 6.42
C GLY A 135 -15.21 -0.40 5.65
N LEU A 136 -14.09 0.13 6.12
CA LEU A 136 -12.74 -0.24 5.70
C LEU A 136 -11.88 -0.46 6.94
N SER A 137 -11.31 -1.65 7.09
CA SER A 137 -10.36 -1.97 8.16
C SER A 137 -8.98 -2.25 7.57
N LEU A 138 -7.95 -1.56 8.05
CA LEU A 138 -6.57 -1.69 7.61
C LEU A 138 -5.71 -2.24 8.76
N ALA A 139 -5.15 -3.44 8.58
CA ALA A 139 -4.12 -3.95 9.48
C ALA A 139 -2.75 -3.38 9.07
N ALA A 140 -2.20 -2.48 9.89
CA ALA A 140 -0.96 -1.79 9.57
C ALA A 140 0.24 -2.76 9.60
N SER A 141 0.97 -2.81 8.48
CA SER A 141 2.23 -3.53 8.37
C SER A 141 3.36 -2.67 8.98
N SER A 142 4.06 -3.23 9.95
CA SER A 142 5.07 -2.50 10.72
C SER A 142 6.16 -3.43 11.23
N GLY A 143 7.39 -2.90 11.35
CA GLY A 143 8.54 -3.63 11.89
C GLY A 143 8.57 -3.74 13.42
N GLY A 144 7.42 -3.63 14.10
CA GLY A 144 7.29 -3.61 15.56
C GLY A 144 6.68 -2.31 16.12
N TYR A 145 6.50 -2.27 17.44
CA TYR A 145 5.73 -1.22 18.14
C TYR A 145 6.18 0.21 17.84
N GLN A 146 7.49 0.50 17.78
CA GLN A 146 7.98 1.85 17.49
C GLN A 146 7.54 2.35 16.10
N ALA A 147 7.53 1.46 15.10
CA ALA A 147 7.00 1.80 13.77
C ALA A 147 5.47 1.94 13.80
N GLN A 148 4.77 1.14 14.60
CA GLN A 148 3.32 1.27 14.81
C GLN A 148 2.97 2.61 15.45
N SER A 149 3.69 3.04 16.48
CA SER A 149 3.45 4.33 17.12
C SER A 149 3.63 5.48 16.14
N ALA A 150 4.66 5.44 15.28
CA ALA A 150 4.84 6.48 14.26
C ALA A 150 3.69 6.52 13.24
N ILE A 151 3.15 5.35 12.85
CA ILE A 151 1.96 5.28 11.99
C ILE A 151 0.74 5.84 12.73
N LEU A 152 0.53 5.43 13.99
CA LEU A 152 -0.55 5.91 14.83
C LEU A 152 -0.48 7.44 15.01
N ASP A 153 0.70 8.02 15.21
CA ASP A 153 0.90 9.46 15.30
C ASP A 153 0.50 10.18 14.01
N ALA A 154 0.92 9.65 12.86
CA ALA A 154 0.54 10.21 11.56
C ALA A 154 -0.97 10.12 11.31
N VAL A 155 -1.61 9.01 11.70
CA VAL A 155 -3.07 8.84 11.60
C VAL A 155 -3.78 9.77 12.58
N ALA A 156 -3.30 9.88 13.82
CA ALA A 156 -3.87 10.74 14.84
C ALA A 156 -3.81 12.22 14.44
N GLU A 157 -2.66 12.68 13.94
CA GLU A 157 -2.50 14.04 13.42
C GLU A 157 -3.42 14.27 12.22
N ARG A 158 -3.51 13.31 11.28
CA ARG A 158 -4.28 13.51 10.05
C ARG A 158 -5.78 13.56 10.29
N PHE A 159 -6.29 12.64 11.10
CA PHE A 159 -7.73 12.46 11.33
C PHE A 159 -8.23 13.19 12.59
N GLY A 160 -7.33 13.77 13.39
CA GLY A 160 -7.69 14.43 14.64
C GLY A 160 -8.08 13.45 15.75
N LEU A 161 -7.37 12.32 15.87
CA LEU A 161 -7.65 11.34 16.92
C LEU A 161 -7.19 11.87 18.29
N ASP A 162 -8.09 11.84 19.28
CA ASP A 162 -7.72 12.10 20.67
C ASP A 162 -7.05 10.87 21.28
N ARG A 163 -5.76 10.99 21.58
CA ARG A 163 -4.98 9.94 22.26
C ARG A 163 -5.16 9.95 23.79
N GLY A 164 -5.84 10.96 24.33
CA GLY A 164 -5.99 11.18 25.76
C GLY A 164 -4.65 11.44 26.46
N ALA A 165 -4.66 11.35 27.79
CA ALA A 165 -3.46 11.50 28.61
C ALA A 165 -2.70 10.18 28.83
N LEU A 166 -3.06 9.12 28.10
CA LEU A 166 -2.45 7.81 28.26
C LEU A 166 -1.02 7.81 27.71
N ASP A 167 -0.05 7.44 28.54
CA ASP A 167 1.29 7.09 28.08
C ASP A 167 1.24 5.68 27.46
N LEU A 168 0.85 5.64 26.18
CA LEU A 168 0.64 4.38 25.45
C LEU A 168 1.92 3.54 25.39
N ASP A 169 3.07 4.17 25.26
CA ASP A 169 4.37 3.50 25.19
C ASP A 169 4.65 2.73 26.48
N ALA A 170 4.41 3.37 27.63
CA ALA A 170 4.55 2.71 28.92
C ALA A 170 3.52 1.59 29.10
N ALA A 171 2.27 1.81 28.69
CA ALA A 171 1.20 0.83 28.83
C ALA A 171 1.45 -0.44 27.99
N VAL A 172 1.76 -0.28 26.70
CA VAL A 172 2.07 -1.40 25.80
C VAL A 172 3.33 -2.13 26.23
N ALA A 173 4.37 -1.41 26.67
CA ALA A 173 5.58 -2.05 27.18
C ALA A 173 5.29 -2.91 28.43
N ASP A 174 4.40 -2.45 29.32
CA ASP A 174 4.02 -3.21 30.51
C ASP A 174 3.21 -4.47 30.16
N ASP A 175 2.25 -4.35 29.25
CA ASP A 175 1.42 -5.49 28.81
C ASP A 175 2.26 -6.56 28.11
N VAL A 176 3.14 -6.17 27.19
CA VAL A 176 4.06 -7.11 26.51
C VAL A 176 4.98 -7.79 27.53
N ARG A 177 5.48 -7.04 28.52
CA ARG A 177 6.37 -7.58 29.57
C ARG A 177 5.65 -8.56 30.49
N THR A 178 4.39 -8.30 30.81
CA THR A 178 3.57 -9.14 31.69
C THR A 178 2.86 -10.28 30.95
N GLY A 179 2.86 -10.23 29.61
CA GLY A 179 2.12 -11.17 28.77
C GLY A 179 0.61 -10.95 28.82
N ALA A 180 0.17 -9.75 29.17
CA ALA A 180 -1.24 -9.38 29.16
C ALA A 180 -1.75 -9.18 27.73
N SER A 181 -3.05 -9.39 27.54
CA SER A 181 -3.75 -8.97 26.33
C SER A 181 -4.53 -7.70 26.63
N ALA A 182 -4.38 -6.69 25.77
CA ALA A 182 -5.00 -5.39 25.94
C ALA A 182 -5.33 -4.78 24.57
N GLU A 183 -6.32 -3.89 24.54
CA GLU A 183 -6.67 -3.10 23.38
C GLU A 183 -6.80 -1.64 23.77
N TYR A 184 -6.21 -0.78 22.95
CA TYR A 184 -6.19 0.67 23.12
C TYR A 184 -6.78 1.29 21.85
N SER A 185 -7.98 1.86 21.96
CA SER A 185 -8.69 2.45 20.83
C SER A 185 -8.72 3.97 20.95
N PHE A 186 -8.55 4.66 19.82
CA PHE A 186 -8.45 6.10 19.69
C PHE A 186 -9.40 6.59 18.59
N GLY A 187 -10.23 7.58 18.90
CA GLY A 187 -11.20 8.14 17.97
C GLY A 187 -12.66 8.03 18.44
N PRO A 188 -13.63 8.26 17.53
CA PRO A 188 -13.40 8.58 16.13
C PRO A 188 -12.82 10.00 15.94
N GLY A 189 -11.85 10.14 15.04
CA GLY A 189 -11.42 11.42 14.49
C GLY A 189 -12.13 11.69 13.18
N THR A 190 -12.43 12.97 12.89
CA THR A 190 -13.25 13.36 11.72
C THR A 190 -12.61 14.46 10.87
N ASP A 191 -11.36 14.83 11.15
CA ASP A 191 -10.70 15.97 10.47
C ASP A 191 -10.31 15.66 9.02
N PHE A 192 -10.41 14.40 8.58
CA PHE A 192 -10.02 13.96 7.24
C PHE A 192 -11.03 13.01 6.60
N GLY A 193 -12.08 13.60 6.00
CA GLY A 193 -13.02 12.91 5.10
C GLY A 193 -14.07 12.07 5.82
N ARG A 194 -13.65 11.07 6.59
CA ARG A 194 -14.51 10.07 7.24
C ARG A 194 -14.18 9.90 8.72
N PRO A 195 -15.15 9.49 9.55
CA PRO A 195 -14.86 9.04 10.91
C PRO A 195 -13.88 7.86 10.87
N THR A 196 -12.77 8.01 11.58
CA THR A 196 -11.71 7.01 11.63
C THR A 196 -11.36 6.69 13.08
N THR A 197 -11.21 5.40 13.38
CA THR A 197 -10.74 4.89 14.66
C THR A 197 -9.42 4.16 14.45
N ALA A 198 -8.49 4.27 15.39
CA ALA A 198 -7.26 3.48 15.40
C ALA A 198 -7.20 2.63 16.66
N THR A 199 -6.89 1.35 16.52
CA THR A 199 -6.83 0.40 17.64
C THR A 199 -5.48 -0.29 17.68
N VAL A 200 -4.78 -0.16 18.81
CA VAL A 200 -3.58 -0.92 19.12
C VAL A 200 -3.96 -2.12 19.98
N SER A 201 -3.73 -3.33 19.48
CA SER A 201 -3.94 -4.57 20.23
C SER A 201 -2.61 -5.17 20.67
N VAL A 202 -2.56 -5.70 21.89
CA VAL A 202 -1.44 -6.48 22.43
C VAL A 202 -1.94 -7.90 22.65
N SER A 203 -1.24 -8.88 22.10
CA SER A 203 -1.62 -10.30 22.20
C SER A 203 -0.59 -11.09 23.01
N GLY A 204 -0.52 -10.84 24.32
CA GLY A 204 0.42 -11.49 25.21
C GLY A 204 1.88 -11.37 24.74
N ALA A 205 2.61 -12.50 24.72
CA ALA A 205 4.00 -12.55 24.25
C ALA A 205 4.15 -12.38 22.71
N GLY A 206 3.03 -12.29 21.97
CA GLY A 206 2.99 -12.22 20.50
C GLY A 206 3.28 -10.85 19.91
N GLY A 207 3.46 -9.82 20.75
CA GLY A 207 3.69 -8.43 20.32
C GLY A 207 2.40 -7.64 20.17
N SER A 208 2.51 -6.50 19.49
CA SER A 208 1.41 -5.55 19.25
C SER A 208 1.04 -5.48 17.77
N ALA A 209 -0.21 -5.12 17.48
CA ALA A 209 -0.71 -4.83 16.15
C ALA A 209 -1.47 -3.49 16.17
N LEU A 210 -1.53 -2.81 15.02
CA LEU A 210 -2.29 -1.58 14.82
C LEU A 210 -3.31 -1.82 13.70
N THR A 211 -4.57 -1.54 14.00
CA THR A 211 -5.67 -1.53 13.04
C THR A 211 -6.19 -0.10 12.89
N VAL A 212 -6.52 0.31 11.67
CA VAL A 212 -7.17 1.59 11.36
C VAL A 212 -8.50 1.29 10.67
N ASP A 213 -9.60 1.72 11.29
CA ASP A 213 -10.96 1.49 10.83
C ASP A 213 -11.57 2.82 10.35
N VAL A 214 -12.05 2.84 9.12
CA VAL A 214 -12.73 3.99 8.50
C VAL A 214 -14.20 3.64 8.30
N ASP A 215 -15.07 4.50 8.82
CA ASP A 215 -16.51 4.36 8.73
C ASP A 215 -17.06 5.12 7.52
N PHE A 216 -17.77 4.40 6.65
CA PHE A 216 -18.46 4.97 5.50
C PHE A 216 -19.96 5.11 5.73
N SER A 217 -20.51 4.53 6.79
CA SER A 217 -21.95 4.58 7.09
C SER A 217 -22.44 6.01 7.36
N SER A 218 -23.68 6.27 6.94
CA SER A 218 -24.36 7.57 7.06
C SER A 218 -25.35 7.69 8.21
#